data_AF-A0A957JDD1-F1
#
_entry.id   AF-A0A957JDD1-F1
#
_cell.length_a   1.000
_cell.length_b   1.000
_cell.length_c   1.000
_cell.angle_alpha   90.00
_cell.angle_beta   90.00
_cell.angle_gamma   90.00
#
_symmetry.space_group_name_H-M   'P 1'
#
loop_
_entity.id
_entity.type
_entity.pdbx_description
1 polymer ?
#
loop_
_entity_poly.entity_id
_entity_poly.type
_entity_poly.pdbx_seq_one_letter_code
_entity_poly.pdbx_strand_id
1 'polypeptide(L)'
;YSEPMVAPGYYFMDSPGNDLESIAGQVGSGCNLIFFVTGNGSITNFPFVPTIKVVTTSERFTQLQSDMDVDAGRYLTGTPMDELGAETFAQMLAVASGELSVGERAGHAQLQIWRDWRLGADETLATLGEQPAPSGQPLAITTTTAPELDFGAPPAQPVALILPTSLCSGQIARLAAERFNRAATDSPYSRFATLVHTEGCGVTTQSEFLDTLLGYMVHPLTGACLLLEHGCEKTHNHYWQGKMRDAGLALADYGWASIQGDGGIEKSMARVWDWFAAQSEGFADPSGSPTRRVGEPLTLGLLATAEPEEAAALALADLVAALVGQGGSVIVPEGAGVLASAPFRQRLGLSGASEPTLRYAGWRYPAGLHIMADPSVSWTETLTGLGATGAELMLVWGKAFNGHPLVPLLQVGAEGAGEWDLALAGDPAGWPTALAGLIRATRAWTHTPLAMQQHNLDFQITRGLLGISL
;
A
#
# COMPACT_ATOMS: atom_id res chain seq x y z
N TYR A 1 20.16 4.80 -16.18
CA TYR A 1 21.04 4.36 -15.07
C TYR A 1 21.36 2.88 -15.27
N SER A 2 22.31 2.30 -14.52
CA SER A 2 22.74 0.88 -14.62
C SER A 2 23.45 0.46 -15.91
N GLU A 3 24.30 1.32 -16.49
CA GLU A 3 25.13 0.94 -17.64
C GLU A 3 26.13 -0.16 -17.25
N PRO A 4 26.25 -1.27 -18.01
CA PRO A 4 27.18 -2.36 -17.66
C PRO A 4 28.64 -1.89 -17.61
N MET A 5 29.36 -2.26 -16.55
CA MET A 5 30.80 -2.07 -16.45
C MET A 5 31.53 -3.09 -17.34
N VAL A 6 32.20 -2.61 -18.40
CA VAL A 6 32.85 -3.47 -19.41
C VAL A 6 34.36 -3.65 -19.22
N ALA A 7 34.99 -2.88 -18.32
CA ALA A 7 36.42 -2.95 -18.05
C ALA A 7 36.72 -2.79 -16.55
N PRO A 8 37.88 -3.24 -16.05
CA PRO A 8 38.31 -2.95 -14.69
C PRO A 8 38.60 -1.46 -14.47
N GLY A 9 38.23 -0.92 -13.32
CA GLY A 9 38.53 0.48 -12.97
C GLY A 9 37.64 1.04 -11.88
N TYR A 10 37.78 2.35 -11.63
CA TYR A 10 36.89 3.10 -10.76
C TYR A 10 35.81 3.79 -11.60
N TYR A 11 34.56 3.37 -11.41
CA TYR A 11 33.40 3.89 -12.13
C TYR A 11 32.63 4.88 -11.25
N PHE A 12 32.18 5.98 -11.85
CA PHE A 12 31.23 6.89 -11.23
C PHE A 12 29.89 6.77 -11.97
N MET A 13 28.88 6.24 -11.30
CA MET A 13 27.57 6.00 -11.91
C MET A 13 26.64 7.19 -11.68
N ASP A 14 26.09 7.73 -12.76
CA ASP A 14 24.95 8.64 -12.68
C ASP A 14 23.71 7.86 -12.22
N SER A 15 23.19 8.22 -11.03
CA SER A 15 22.15 7.45 -10.35
C SER A 15 21.27 8.33 -9.45
N PRO A 16 20.03 7.89 -9.15
CA PRO A 16 19.19 8.56 -8.17
C PRO A 16 19.85 8.61 -6.78
N GLY A 17 19.49 9.60 -5.98
CA GLY A 17 20.03 9.77 -4.62
C GLY A 17 19.42 8.83 -3.57
N ASN A 18 18.36 8.09 -3.90
CA ASN A 18 17.75 7.13 -3.00
C ASN A 18 18.63 5.85 -2.91
N ASP A 19 18.95 5.43 -1.69
CA ASP A 19 19.81 4.28 -1.38
C ASP A 19 19.49 3.03 -2.22
N LEU A 20 18.22 2.62 -2.27
CA LEU A 20 17.82 1.35 -2.88
C LEU A 20 17.81 1.42 -4.41
N GLU A 21 17.46 2.57 -4.97
CA GLU A 21 17.52 2.81 -6.42
C GLU A 21 18.97 2.90 -6.92
N SER A 22 19.85 3.56 -6.15
CA SER A 22 21.27 3.67 -6.46
C SER A 22 21.95 2.30 -6.41
N ILE A 23 21.73 1.52 -5.35
CA ILE A 23 22.28 0.17 -5.22
C ILE A 23 21.78 -0.74 -6.34
N ALA A 24 20.48 -0.70 -6.65
CA ALA A 24 19.92 -1.48 -7.76
C ALA A 24 20.61 -1.14 -9.09
N GLY A 25 20.94 0.15 -9.30
CA GLY A 25 21.74 0.59 -10.42
C GLY A 25 23.14 -0.01 -10.44
N GLN A 26 23.84 0.00 -9.30
CA GLN A 26 25.20 -0.53 -9.16
C GLN A 26 25.24 -2.03 -9.43
N VAL A 27 24.29 -2.77 -8.87
CA VAL A 27 24.14 -4.21 -9.14
C VAL A 27 23.81 -4.45 -10.62
N GLY A 28 22.91 -3.66 -11.21
CA GLY A 28 22.61 -3.72 -12.65
C GLY A 28 23.82 -3.42 -13.54
N SER A 29 24.74 -2.57 -13.07
CA SER A 29 26.03 -2.29 -13.71
C SER A 29 27.06 -3.41 -13.54
N GLY A 30 26.82 -4.39 -12.66
CA GLY A 30 27.67 -5.57 -12.46
C GLY A 30 28.40 -5.67 -11.11
N CYS A 31 28.06 -4.85 -10.12
CA CYS A 31 28.62 -4.98 -8.77
C CYS A 31 28.19 -6.32 -8.12
N ASN A 32 29.14 -7.03 -7.52
CA ASN A 32 28.94 -8.34 -6.87
C ASN A 32 29.18 -8.33 -5.35
N LEU A 33 29.52 -7.18 -4.78
CA LEU A 33 29.59 -6.91 -3.35
C LEU A 33 29.36 -5.42 -3.12
N ILE A 34 28.64 -5.06 -2.06
CA ILE A 34 28.30 -3.68 -1.72
C ILE A 34 28.88 -3.35 -0.36
N PHE A 35 29.54 -2.19 -0.25
CA PHE A 35 29.76 -1.53 1.04
C PHE A 35 28.68 -0.48 1.23
N PHE A 36 27.86 -0.65 2.26
CA PHE A 36 26.79 0.29 2.59
C PHE A 36 27.13 1.03 3.88
N VAL A 37 27.55 2.29 3.74
CA VAL A 37 27.93 3.13 4.89
C VAL A 37 26.69 3.87 5.38
N THR A 38 26.41 3.78 6.68
CA THR A 38 25.23 4.41 7.27
C THR A 38 25.58 5.10 8.58
N GLY A 39 25.13 6.35 8.73
CA GLY A 39 25.13 7.01 10.01
C GLY A 39 24.06 6.42 10.91
N ASN A 40 22.82 6.42 10.43
CA ASN A 40 21.63 6.09 11.22
C ASN A 40 21.41 4.59 11.44
N GLY A 41 22.16 3.71 10.79
CA GLY A 41 22.01 2.26 10.98
C GLY A 41 20.92 1.65 10.10
N SER A 42 20.83 2.08 8.84
CA SER A 42 19.90 1.47 7.88
C SER A 42 20.21 -0.03 7.66
N ILE A 43 19.17 -0.86 7.63
CA ILE A 43 19.27 -2.32 7.41
C ILE A 43 19.27 -2.72 5.94
N THR A 44 19.47 -1.77 5.01
CA THR A 44 19.44 -2.02 3.56
C THR A 44 20.34 -3.20 3.18
N ASN A 45 19.75 -4.18 2.50
CA ASN A 45 20.47 -5.32 1.92
C ASN A 45 19.90 -5.65 0.54
N PHE A 46 20.72 -6.23 -0.33
CA PHE A 46 20.30 -6.61 -1.67
C PHE A 46 19.93 -8.10 -1.76
N PRO A 47 18.89 -8.51 -2.53
CA PRO A 47 18.40 -9.89 -2.52
C PRO A 47 19.42 -11.00 -2.80
N PHE A 48 20.43 -10.72 -3.61
CA PHE A 48 21.42 -11.73 -4.04
C PHE A 48 22.86 -11.19 -4.11
N VAL A 49 23.09 -9.94 -3.72
CA VAL A 49 24.42 -9.33 -3.71
C VAL A 49 24.79 -9.03 -2.26
N PRO A 50 25.88 -9.62 -1.73
CA PRO A 50 26.29 -9.41 -0.35
C PRO A 50 26.51 -7.93 -0.05
N THR A 51 25.93 -7.45 1.06
CA THR A 51 26.04 -6.05 1.49
C THR A 51 26.66 -5.97 2.89
N ILE A 52 27.88 -5.45 2.94
CA ILE A 52 28.61 -5.18 4.19
C ILE A 52 28.19 -3.80 4.69
N LYS A 53 27.47 -3.78 5.81
CA LYS A 53 26.96 -2.55 6.42
C LYS A 53 27.94 -1.99 7.44
N VAL A 54 28.33 -0.74 7.22
CA VAL A 54 29.32 -0.02 8.02
C VAL A 54 28.61 1.11 8.76
N VAL A 55 28.52 1.02 10.09
CA VAL A 55 27.95 2.09 10.91
C VAL A 55 29.04 3.00 11.45
N THR A 56 28.80 4.31 11.43
CA THR A 56 29.84 5.30 11.74
C THR A 56 29.99 5.63 13.24
N THR A 57 29.20 4.99 14.11
CA THR A 57 29.21 5.23 15.57
C THR A 57 29.05 3.94 16.38
N SER A 58 29.89 3.75 17.40
CA SER A 58 29.92 2.52 18.21
C SER A 58 28.69 2.33 19.09
N GLU A 59 28.05 3.43 19.51
CA GLU A 59 26.80 3.38 20.24
C GLU A 59 25.69 2.71 19.41
N ARG A 60 25.52 3.15 18.16
CA ARG A 60 24.55 2.53 17.23
C ARG A 60 24.94 1.11 16.87
N PHE A 61 26.23 0.82 16.69
CA PHE A 61 26.68 -0.56 16.47
C PHE A 61 26.27 -1.49 17.62
N THR A 62 26.45 -1.04 18.86
CA THR A 62 26.08 -1.84 20.05
C THR A 62 24.56 -2.10 20.10
N GLN A 63 23.75 -1.12 19.72
CA GLN A 63 22.29 -1.26 19.67
C GLN A 63 21.81 -2.16 18.53
N LEU A 64 22.50 -2.12 17.39
CA LEU A 64 22.14 -2.81 16.13
C LEU A 64 23.16 -3.91 15.76
N GLN A 65 23.78 -4.54 16.75
CA GLN A 65 24.87 -5.50 16.52
C GLN A 65 24.40 -6.73 15.73
N SER A 66 23.12 -7.06 15.83
CA SER A 66 22.48 -8.12 15.04
C SER A 66 22.17 -7.72 13.59
N ASP A 67 22.38 -6.45 13.25
CA ASP A 67 22.02 -5.86 11.95
C ASP A 67 23.21 -5.19 11.24
N MET A 68 24.38 -5.03 11.89
CA MET A 68 25.54 -4.28 11.37
C MET A 68 26.79 -5.15 11.27
N ASP A 69 27.55 -4.99 10.18
CA ASP A 69 28.75 -5.78 9.90
C ASP A 69 30.02 -5.15 10.50
N VAL A 70 30.17 -3.82 10.44
CA VAL A 70 31.38 -3.10 10.82
C VAL A 70 31.07 -1.91 11.74
N ASP A 71 31.76 -1.83 12.88
CA ASP A 71 31.80 -0.65 13.75
C ASP A 71 32.93 0.31 13.35
N ALA A 72 32.63 1.27 12.48
CA ALA A 72 33.59 2.32 12.12
C ALA A 72 33.71 3.42 13.19
N GLY A 73 32.80 3.45 14.17
CA GLY A 73 32.86 4.34 15.32
C GLY A 73 34.06 4.09 16.22
N ARG A 74 34.63 2.88 16.16
CA ARG A 74 35.88 2.52 16.86
C ARG A 74 37.03 3.48 16.58
N TYR A 75 37.08 4.04 15.37
CA TYR A 75 38.06 5.06 15.01
C TYR A 75 37.95 6.30 15.92
N LEU A 76 36.73 6.75 16.21
CA LEU A 76 36.47 7.87 17.11
C LEU A 76 36.82 7.55 18.57
N THR A 77 36.86 6.27 18.93
CA THR A 77 37.24 5.79 20.27
C THR A 77 38.72 5.40 20.40
N GLY A 78 39.52 5.59 19.35
CA GLY A 78 40.98 5.45 19.38
C GLY A 78 41.58 4.26 18.62
N THR A 79 40.77 3.43 17.95
CA THR A 79 41.30 2.38 17.06
C THR A 79 41.98 3.02 15.85
N PRO A 80 43.24 2.68 15.51
CA PRO A 80 43.90 3.20 14.31
C PRO A 80 43.17 2.81 13.02
N MET A 81 43.18 3.70 12.02
CA MET A 81 42.52 3.44 10.72
C MET A 81 43.12 2.23 10.00
N ASP A 82 44.43 2.01 10.11
CA ASP A 82 45.09 0.85 9.49
C ASP A 82 44.59 -0.48 10.07
N GLU A 83 44.33 -0.52 11.38
CA GLU A 83 43.78 -1.69 12.06
C GLU A 83 42.32 -1.92 11.64
N LEU A 84 41.47 -0.89 11.72
CA LEU A 84 40.06 -0.96 11.32
C LEU A 84 39.91 -1.32 9.83
N GLY A 85 40.76 -0.76 8.97
CA GLY A 85 40.79 -1.05 7.55
C GLY A 85 41.20 -2.49 7.24
N ALA A 86 42.22 -3.01 7.95
CA ALA A 86 42.64 -4.40 7.81
C ALA A 86 41.55 -5.40 8.25
N GLU A 87 40.86 -5.13 9.36
CA GLU A 87 39.74 -5.93 9.83
C GLU A 87 38.56 -5.91 8.83
N THR A 88 38.18 -4.71 8.37
CA THR A 88 37.10 -4.54 7.38
C THR A 88 37.42 -5.25 6.05
N PHE A 89 38.67 -5.17 5.60
CA PHE A 89 39.14 -5.87 4.40
C PHE A 89 39.09 -7.39 4.56
N ALA A 90 39.52 -7.90 5.72
CA ALA A 90 39.45 -9.33 6.02
C ALA A 90 38.00 -9.84 6.03
N GLN A 91 37.07 -9.08 6.62
CA GLN A 91 35.65 -9.40 6.59
C GLN A 91 35.08 -9.36 5.16
N MET A 92 35.49 -8.39 4.34
CA MET A 92 35.09 -8.35 2.94
C MET A 92 35.56 -9.56 2.14
N LEU A 93 36.80 -10.00 2.35
CA LEU A 93 37.29 -11.23 1.73
C LEU A 93 36.50 -12.46 2.16
N ALA A 94 36.15 -12.56 3.44
CA ALA A 94 35.35 -13.67 3.96
C ALA A 94 33.95 -13.70 3.32
N VAL A 95 33.29 -12.54 3.25
CA VAL A 95 31.96 -12.40 2.63
C VAL A 95 32.01 -12.70 1.13
N ALA A 96 33.00 -12.15 0.41
CA ALA A 96 33.22 -12.45 -1.01
C ALA A 96 33.54 -13.94 -1.25
N SER A 97 34.05 -14.65 -0.24
CA SER A 97 34.33 -16.10 -0.30
C SER A 97 33.14 -16.97 0.10
N GLY A 98 31.98 -16.38 0.42
CA GLY A 98 30.74 -17.09 0.71
C GLY A 98 30.29 -17.09 2.17
N GLU A 99 30.96 -16.37 3.07
CA GLU A 99 30.40 -16.10 4.39
C GLU A 99 29.23 -15.11 4.26
N LEU A 100 28.09 -15.43 4.89
CA LEU A 100 26.94 -14.52 4.85
C LEU A 100 27.23 -13.28 5.68
N SER A 101 26.98 -12.09 5.14
CA SER A 101 26.93 -10.85 5.93
C SER A 101 25.84 -10.93 7.02
N VAL A 102 25.89 -10.04 8.00
CA VAL A 102 24.89 -9.94 9.07
C VAL A 102 23.49 -9.76 8.50
N GLY A 103 23.35 -8.92 7.45
CA GLY A 103 22.05 -8.66 6.81
C GLY A 103 21.50 -9.88 6.06
N GLU A 104 22.38 -10.65 5.41
CA GLU A 104 21.99 -11.90 4.74
C GLU A 104 21.56 -12.96 5.74
N ARG A 105 22.27 -13.12 6.86
CA ARG A 105 21.86 -14.05 7.94
C ARG A 105 20.53 -13.67 8.56
N ALA A 106 20.23 -12.39 8.65
CA ALA A 106 18.95 -11.88 9.13
C ALA A 106 17.82 -12.03 8.08
N GLY A 107 18.15 -12.41 6.83
CA GLY A 107 17.19 -12.58 5.75
C GLY A 107 16.65 -11.26 5.17
N HIS A 108 17.36 -10.15 5.38
CA HIS A 108 16.95 -8.85 4.87
C HIS A 108 17.27 -8.71 3.40
N ALA A 109 16.35 -8.14 2.64
CA ALA A 109 16.53 -7.84 1.25
C ALA A 109 15.45 -6.85 0.80
N GLN A 110 15.88 -5.72 0.26
CA GLN A 110 15.00 -4.75 -0.37
C GLN A 110 15.54 -4.43 -1.76
N LEU A 111 14.63 -4.25 -2.71
CA LEU A 111 14.96 -3.84 -4.07
C LEU A 111 13.98 -2.77 -4.50
N GLN A 112 14.52 -1.68 -5.04
CA GLN A 112 13.74 -0.65 -5.70
C GLN A 112 14.39 -0.33 -7.03
N ILE A 113 13.65 -0.54 -8.12
CA ILE A 113 14.06 -0.08 -9.45
C ILE A 113 13.57 1.36 -9.61
N TRP A 114 14.45 2.23 -10.12
CA TRP A 114 14.08 3.60 -10.43
C TRP A 114 13.05 3.60 -11.57
N ARG A 115 11.89 4.17 -11.30
CA ARG A 115 10.82 4.35 -12.28
C ARG A 115 11.00 5.69 -12.98
N ASP A 116 11.50 5.66 -14.22
CA ASP A 116 11.64 6.82 -15.11
C ASP A 116 10.28 7.18 -15.71
N TRP A 117 9.47 7.93 -14.97
CA TRP A 117 8.24 8.50 -15.49
C TRP A 117 8.58 9.72 -16.34
N ARG A 118 8.37 9.59 -17.65
CA ARG A 118 8.49 10.72 -18.56
C ARG A 118 7.20 11.51 -18.54
N LEU A 119 7.28 12.80 -18.19
CA LEU A 119 6.22 13.75 -18.44
C LEU A 119 5.88 13.75 -19.94
N GLY A 120 4.58 13.80 -20.26
CA GLY A 120 4.14 13.93 -21.65
C GLY A 120 4.69 15.21 -22.27
N ALA A 121 4.90 15.22 -23.59
CA ALA A 121 5.49 16.38 -24.29
C ALA A 121 4.69 17.68 -24.13
N ASP A 122 3.40 17.56 -23.79
CA ASP A 122 2.47 18.68 -23.60
C ASP A 122 2.24 19.04 -22.11
N GLU A 123 2.84 18.31 -21.17
CA GLU A 123 2.69 18.53 -19.73
C GLU A 123 3.79 19.47 -19.21
N THR A 124 3.39 20.62 -18.68
CA THR A 124 4.31 21.55 -17.99
C THR A 124 4.08 21.50 -16.48
N LEU A 125 5.13 21.76 -15.70
CA LEU A 125 5.02 21.91 -14.24
C LEU A 125 3.94 22.93 -13.83
N ALA A 126 3.73 23.98 -14.65
CA ALA A 126 2.69 24.98 -14.45
C ALA A 126 1.27 24.40 -14.61
N THR A 127 1.03 23.62 -15.67
CA THR A 127 -0.27 22.99 -15.93
C THR A 127 -0.62 21.90 -14.91
N LEU A 128 0.38 21.24 -14.32
CA LEU A 128 0.17 20.22 -13.27
C LEU A 128 -0.09 20.83 -11.89
N GLY A 129 0.45 22.02 -11.60
CA GLY A 129 0.23 22.73 -10.34
C GLY A 129 -1.09 23.51 -10.23
N GLU A 130 -1.83 23.67 -11.33
CA GLU A 130 -3.04 24.51 -11.43
C GLU A 130 -4.35 23.70 -11.53
N GLN A 131 -4.29 22.37 -11.38
CA GLN A 131 -5.49 21.52 -11.40
C GLN A 131 -6.46 21.94 -10.28
N PRO A 132 -7.72 22.32 -10.59
CA PRO A 132 -8.67 22.74 -9.58
C PRO A 132 -8.97 21.58 -8.63
N ALA A 133 -9.03 21.88 -7.33
CA ALA A 133 -9.37 20.88 -6.34
C ALA A 133 -10.75 20.27 -6.63
N PRO A 134 -10.90 18.94 -6.60
CA PRO A 134 -12.19 18.28 -6.77
C PRO A 134 -13.24 18.81 -5.79
N SER A 135 -14.51 18.81 -6.20
CA SER A 135 -15.61 19.45 -5.46
C SER A 135 -15.87 18.85 -4.07
N GLY A 136 -15.49 17.59 -3.84
CA GLY A 136 -15.83 16.80 -2.66
C GLY A 136 -17.30 16.41 -2.57
N GLN A 137 -18.13 16.76 -3.56
CA GLN A 137 -19.57 16.49 -3.59
C GLN A 137 -19.89 15.34 -4.55
N PRO A 138 -20.86 14.47 -4.23
CA PRO A 138 -21.19 13.33 -5.06
C PRO A 138 -21.88 13.81 -6.35
N LEU A 139 -21.73 13.02 -7.41
CA LEU A 139 -22.46 13.21 -8.65
C LEU A 139 -23.97 13.05 -8.40
N ALA A 140 -24.75 13.94 -9.01
CA ALA A 140 -26.20 13.88 -8.95
C ALA A 140 -26.71 12.70 -9.79
N ILE A 141 -27.21 11.67 -9.11
CA ILE A 141 -27.97 10.58 -9.71
C ILE A 141 -29.44 11.02 -9.78
N THR A 142 -30.03 11.05 -10.97
CA THR A 142 -31.42 11.49 -11.17
C THR A 142 -32.39 10.35 -11.41
N THR A 143 -31.90 9.11 -11.55
CA THR A 143 -32.78 7.95 -11.68
C THR A 143 -33.63 7.76 -10.43
N THR A 144 -34.93 7.53 -10.64
CA THR A 144 -35.90 7.25 -9.57
C THR A 144 -36.22 5.76 -9.45
N THR A 145 -35.70 4.94 -10.35
CA THR A 145 -35.91 3.49 -10.34
C THR A 145 -34.59 2.79 -10.01
N ALA A 146 -34.54 2.13 -8.86
CA ALA A 146 -33.45 1.23 -8.48
C ALA A 146 -34.04 -0.09 -7.98
N PRO A 147 -33.42 -1.24 -8.29
CA PRO A 147 -33.85 -2.52 -7.71
C PRO A 147 -33.60 -2.54 -6.20
N GLU A 148 -34.42 -3.29 -5.46
CA GLU A 148 -34.15 -3.61 -4.06
C GLU A 148 -33.07 -4.69 -4.01
N LEU A 149 -31.87 -4.31 -3.55
CA LEU A 149 -30.72 -5.21 -3.41
C LEU A 149 -30.25 -5.24 -1.96
N ASP A 150 -29.86 -6.42 -1.49
CA ASP A 150 -29.26 -6.61 -0.17
C ASP A 150 -27.76 -6.84 -0.30
N PHE A 151 -26.98 -5.91 0.27
CA PHE A 151 -25.51 -5.93 0.27
C PHE A 151 -24.90 -6.55 1.54
N GLY A 152 -25.73 -7.07 2.45
CA GLY A 152 -25.29 -7.68 3.70
C GLY A 152 -24.80 -6.69 4.76
N ALA A 153 -24.40 -7.24 5.90
CA ALA A 153 -23.78 -6.49 7.00
C ALA A 153 -22.26 -6.33 6.79
N PRO A 154 -21.61 -5.36 7.47
CA PRO A 154 -20.16 -5.25 7.50
C PRO A 154 -19.51 -6.55 8.02
N PRO A 155 -18.26 -6.85 7.62
CA PRO A 155 -17.56 -8.04 8.10
C PRO A 155 -17.45 -8.02 9.63
N ALA A 156 -17.72 -9.16 10.27
CA ALA A 156 -17.80 -9.25 11.74
C ALA A 156 -16.46 -8.92 12.42
N GLN A 157 -15.37 -9.48 11.91
CA GLN A 157 -14.01 -9.28 12.40
C GLN A 157 -13.23 -8.32 11.48
N PRO A 158 -12.60 -7.27 12.02
CA PRO A 158 -11.79 -6.36 11.23
C PRO A 158 -10.38 -6.92 10.97
N VAL A 159 -9.56 -6.15 10.27
CA VAL A 159 -8.14 -6.43 9.99
C VAL A 159 -7.26 -5.69 10.99
N ALA A 160 -6.21 -6.37 11.47
CA ALA A 160 -5.10 -5.75 12.19
C ALA A 160 -4.05 -5.26 11.17
N LEU A 161 -3.84 -3.95 11.07
CA LEU A 161 -2.96 -3.35 10.08
C LEU A 161 -1.61 -2.95 10.69
N ILE A 162 -0.53 -3.59 10.24
CA ILE A 162 0.85 -3.17 10.49
C ILE A 162 1.24 -2.27 9.31
N LEU A 163 1.30 -0.97 9.53
CA LEU A 163 1.53 0.01 8.47
C LEU A 163 3.00 0.46 8.47
N PRO A 164 3.83 0.00 7.52
CA PRO A 164 5.19 0.52 7.39
C PRO A 164 5.17 1.98 6.97
N THR A 165 6.07 2.80 7.52
CA THR A 165 6.20 4.22 7.14
C THR A 165 7.24 4.45 6.03
N SER A 166 8.00 3.41 5.69
CA SER A 166 9.08 3.41 4.72
C SER A 166 9.31 2.02 4.12
N LEU A 167 9.90 1.95 2.92
CA LEU A 167 10.31 0.69 2.28
C LEU A 167 11.18 -0.19 3.20
N CYS A 168 12.10 0.40 3.97
CA CYS A 168 12.97 -0.34 4.90
C CYS A 168 12.17 -1.06 6.00
N SER A 169 11.13 -0.42 6.55
CA SER A 169 10.22 -1.03 7.52
C SER A 169 9.23 -2.03 6.91
N GLY A 170 8.98 -1.94 5.59
CA GLY A 170 8.02 -2.77 4.86
C GLY A 170 8.31 -4.27 4.93
N GLN A 171 9.58 -4.67 4.81
CA GLN A 171 9.95 -6.07 4.92
C GLN A 171 9.64 -6.62 6.33
N ILE A 172 9.95 -5.85 7.37
CA ILE A 172 9.72 -6.26 8.76
C ILE A 172 8.22 -6.33 9.06
N ALA A 173 7.42 -5.38 8.55
CA ALA A 173 5.97 -5.43 8.65
C ALA A 173 5.38 -6.70 7.99
N ARG A 174 5.93 -7.11 6.83
CA ARG A 174 5.54 -8.37 6.16
C ARG A 174 5.89 -9.59 6.99
N LEU A 175 7.12 -9.70 7.48
CA LEU A 175 7.54 -10.81 8.34
C LEU A 175 6.69 -10.89 9.61
N ALA A 176 6.37 -9.75 10.22
CA ALA A 176 5.49 -9.67 11.38
C ALA A 176 4.07 -10.19 11.04
N ALA A 177 3.44 -9.67 9.99
CA ALA A 177 2.11 -10.10 9.58
C ALA A 177 2.04 -11.62 9.29
N GLU A 178 3.04 -12.16 8.57
CA GLU A 178 3.13 -13.60 8.29
C GLU A 178 3.32 -14.43 9.56
N ARG A 179 4.21 -14.01 10.46
CA ARG A 179 4.44 -14.69 11.76
C ARG A 179 3.19 -14.67 12.63
N PHE A 180 2.48 -13.54 12.66
CA PHE A 180 1.30 -13.35 13.50
C PHE A 180 0.10 -14.12 12.99
N ASN A 181 -0.14 -14.14 11.67
CA ASN A 181 -1.18 -14.97 11.07
C ASN A 181 -0.96 -16.48 11.32
N ARG A 182 0.30 -16.94 11.44
CA ARG A 182 0.60 -18.34 11.82
C ARG A 182 0.39 -18.62 13.30
N ALA A 183 0.60 -17.62 14.16
CA ALA A 183 0.55 -17.77 15.62
C ALA A 183 -0.86 -17.55 16.20
N ALA A 184 -1.67 -16.69 15.58
CA ALA A 184 -2.96 -16.26 16.10
C ALA A 184 -4.09 -17.21 15.65
N THR A 185 -4.38 -18.23 16.46
CA THR A 185 -5.44 -19.22 16.20
C THR A 185 -6.83 -18.80 16.70
N ASP A 186 -6.91 -17.89 17.67
CA ASP A 186 -8.16 -17.36 18.24
C ASP A 186 -8.04 -15.83 18.40
N SER A 187 -8.13 -15.13 17.27
CA SER A 187 -7.92 -13.69 17.17
C SER A 187 -9.24 -12.94 16.98
N PRO A 188 -9.44 -11.76 17.60
CA PRO A 188 -10.57 -10.89 17.28
C PRO A 188 -10.45 -10.27 15.87
N TYR A 189 -9.26 -10.33 15.28
CA TYR A 189 -8.98 -9.89 13.92
C TYR A 189 -9.10 -11.06 12.95
N SER A 190 -9.67 -10.79 11.78
CA SER A 190 -9.77 -11.73 10.66
C SER A 190 -8.39 -12.15 10.14
N ARG A 191 -7.43 -11.21 10.15
CA ARG A 191 -6.02 -11.41 9.79
C ARG A 191 -5.17 -10.20 10.19
N PHE A 192 -3.86 -10.38 10.19
CA PHE A 192 -2.86 -9.33 10.17
C PHE A 192 -2.51 -9.01 8.71
N ALA A 193 -2.58 -7.73 8.33
CA ALA A 193 -2.19 -7.26 7.00
C ALA A 193 -1.11 -6.19 7.11
N THR A 194 -0.37 -6.00 6.02
CA THR A 194 0.60 -4.92 5.83
C THR A 194 0.46 -4.36 4.42
N LEU A 195 0.78 -3.08 4.26
CA LEU A 195 0.79 -2.37 2.99
C LEU A 195 2.23 -1.99 2.65
N VAL A 196 3.00 -2.97 2.19
CA VAL A 196 4.40 -2.75 1.81
C VAL A 196 4.45 -1.92 0.53
N HIS A 197 5.22 -0.83 0.54
CA HIS A 197 5.35 0.08 -0.59
C HIS A 197 6.80 0.45 -0.85
N THR A 198 7.08 0.91 -2.07
CA THR A 198 8.43 1.35 -2.49
C THR A 198 8.80 2.76 -2.06
N GLU A 199 7.90 3.50 -1.43
CA GLU A 199 8.19 4.86 -1.00
C GLU A 199 9.23 4.84 0.13
N GLY A 200 10.36 5.53 -0.09
CA GLY A 200 11.59 5.40 0.67
C GLY A 200 11.79 6.45 1.76
N CYS A 201 12.88 6.32 2.51
CA CYS A 201 13.27 7.20 3.63
C CYS A 201 13.40 8.69 3.24
N GLY A 202 13.65 8.97 1.95
CA GLY A 202 13.82 10.31 1.40
C GLY A 202 12.51 11.07 1.13
N VAL A 203 11.37 10.36 1.08
CA VAL A 203 10.08 10.89 0.58
C VAL A 203 9.68 12.15 1.33
N THR A 204 9.61 13.24 0.59
CA THR A 204 9.25 14.56 1.03
C THR A 204 7.87 14.91 0.48
N THR A 205 6.90 14.94 1.41
CA THR A 205 5.81 15.91 1.39
C THR A 205 4.83 15.90 0.19
N GLN A 206 4.69 14.80 -0.55
CA GLN A 206 3.56 14.68 -1.49
C GLN A 206 2.27 14.37 -0.73
N SER A 207 1.21 15.10 -1.06
CA SER A 207 -0.14 14.92 -0.52
C SER A 207 -0.61 13.49 -0.70
N GLU A 208 -0.36 12.90 -1.86
CA GLU A 208 -0.84 11.60 -2.30
C GLU A 208 -0.32 10.47 -1.40
N PHE A 209 0.97 10.49 -1.04
CA PHE A 209 1.55 9.53 -0.09
C PHE A 209 0.87 9.62 1.28
N LEU A 210 0.70 10.85 1.79
CA LEU A 210 0.11 11.09 3.10
C LEU A 210 -1.37 10.70 3.14
N ASP A 211 -2.13 11.13 2.14
CA ASP A 211 -3.56 10.86 2.02
C ASP A 211 -3.84 9.37 1.84
N THR A 212 -3.00 8.69 1.05
CA THR A 212 -3.08 7.23 0.87
C THR A 212 -2.95 6.50 2.19
N LEU A 213 -1.86 6.76 2.93
CA LEU A 213 -1.63 6.06 4.20
C LEU A 213 -2.66 6.46 5.26
N LEU A 214 -3.02 7.75 5.37
CA LEU A 214 -4.10 8.19 6.27
C LEU A 214 -5.42 7.51 5.96
N GLY A 215 -5.78 7.37 4.68
CA GLY A 215 -6.98 6.66 4.24
C GLY A 215 -7.01 5.22 4.71
N TYR A 216 -5.88 4.51 4.62
CA TYR A 216 -5.77 3.13 5.13
C TYR A 216 -5.78 3.02 6.66
N MET A 217 -5.25 4.03 7.36
CA MET A 217 -5.27 4.10 8.82
C MET A 217 -6.68 4.25 9.38
N VAL A 218 -7.56 4.95 8.68
CA VAL A 218 -8.97 5.16 9.07
C VAL A 218 -9.94 4.26 8.29
N HIS A 219 -9.42 3.27 7.58
CA HIS A 219 -10.20 2.43 6.69
C HIS A 219 -11.25 1.62 7.46
N PRO A 220 -12.49 1.46 6.96
CA PRO A 220 -13.54 0.73 7.67
C PRO A 220 -13.21 -0.74 7.97
N LEU A 221 -12.37 -1.37 7.15
CA LEU A 221 -11.86 -2.73 7.41
C LEU A 221 -10.77 -2.79 8.48
N THR A 222 -10.11 -1.68 8.79
CA THR A 222 -9.01 -1.63 9.76
C THR A 222 -9.59 -1.46 11.17
N GLY A 223 -9.36 -2.45 12.04
CA GLY A 223 -9.87 -2.43 13.43
C GLY A 223 -8.84 -1.97 14.44
N ALA A 224 -7.57 -2.17 14.13
CA ALA A 224 -6.43 -1.67 14.88
C ALA A 224 -5.29 -1.41 13.90
N CYS A 225 -4.59 -0.29 14.08
CA CYS A 225 -3.49 0.11 13.20
C CYS A 225 -2.26 0.49 14.05
N LEU A 226 -1.13 -0.12 13.73
CA LEU A 226 0.17 0.22 14.29
C LEU A 226 1.09 0.70 13.18
N LEU A 227 1.73 1.85 13.39
CA LEU A 227 2.77 2.35 12.50
C LEU A 227 4.12 1.77 12.90
N LEU A 228 4.81 1.19 11.92
CA LEU A 228 6.15 0.64 12.06
C LEU A 228 7.11 1.51 11.26
N GLU A 229 7.98 2.21 11.97
CA GLU A 229 9.07 2.96 11.33
C GLU A 229 10.38 2.16 11.39
N HIS A 230 11.33 2.52 10.53
CA HIS A 230 12.68 2.03 10.67
C HIS A 230 13.45 2.82 11.72
N GLY A 231 13.31 4.15 11.73
CA GLY A 231 14.03 5.09 12.60
C GLY A 231 15.06 5.96 11.87
N CYS A 232 15.21 5.80 10.54
CA CYS A 232 16.10 6.62 9.72
C CYS A 232 15.39 7.40 8.58
N GLU A 233 14.07 7.27 8.44
CA GLU A 233 13.28 7.99 7.42
C GLU A 233 12.93 9.42 7.81
N LYS A 234 12.64 10.31 6.86
CA LYS A 234 12.12 11.65 7.21
C LYS A 234 10.71 11.57 7.85
N THR A 235 9.94 10.55 7.49
CA THR A 235 8.55 10.29 7.88
C THR A 235 8.45 9.44 9.15
N HIS A 236 9.21 9.81 10.19
CA HIS A 236 9.15 9.13 11.49
C HIS A 236 7.76 9.18 12.14
N ASN A 237 7.54 8.35 13.14
CA ASN A 237 6.35 8.27 13.97
C ASN A 237 5.94 9.65 14.50
N HIS A 238 6.88 10.50 14.92
CA HIS A 238 6.56 11.87 15.36
C HIS A 238 6.00 12.75 14.23
N TYR A 239 6.50 12.60 13.00
CA TYR A 239 5.95 13.29 11.83
C TYR A 239 4.50 12.84 11.57
N TRP A 240 4.24 11.53 11.60
CA TRP A 240 2.89 10.97 11.46
C TRP A 240 1.95 11.43 12.55
N GLN A 241 2.40 11.47 13.81
CA GLN A 241 1.61 12.02 14.91
C GLN A 241 1.18 13.46 14.65
N GLY A 242 2.06 14.30 14.07
CA GLY A 242 1.71 15.65 13.64
C GLY A 242 0.61 15.64 12.57
N LYS A 243 0.79 14.86 11.49
CA LYS A 243 -0.18 14.76 10.40
C LYS A 243 -1.53 14.22 10.82
N MET A 244 -1.54 13.26 11.73
CA MET A 244 -2.75 12.70 12.30
C MET A 244 -3.49 13.71 13.17
N ARG A 245 -2.77 14.53 13.96
CA ARG A 245 -3.39 15.64 14.72
C ARG A 245 -3.99 16.68 13.78
N ASP A 246 -3.29 17.05 12.72
CA ASP A 246 -3.79 17.98 11.70
C ASP A 246 -5.06 17.43 11.02
N ALA A 247 -5.14 16.10 10.85
CA ALA A 247 -6.32 15.39 10.38
C ALA A 247 -7.39 15.18 11.47
N GLY A 248 -7.17 15.57 12.73
CA GLY A 248 -8.13 15.39 13.83
C GLY A 248 -8.29 13.95 14.32
N LEU A 249 -7.27 13.11 14.15
CA LEU A 249 -7.24 11.73 14.64
C LEU A 249 -6.67 11.67 16.07
N ALA A 250 -7.28 10.83 16.91
CA ALA A 250 -6.82 10.63 18.29
C ALA A 250 -5.66 9.62 18.32
N LEU A 251 -4.46 10.09 18.68
CA LEU A 251 -3.25 9.27 18.64
C LEU A 251 -3.26 8.06 19.59
N ALA A 252 -4.13 8.08 20.60
CA ALA A 252 -4.29 6.98 21.55
C ALA A 252 -4.86 5.70 20.90
N ASP A 253 -5.49 5.85 19.73
CA ASP A 253 -6.14 4.75 19.00
C ASP A 253 -5.15 3.95 18.14
N TYR A 254 -3.88 4.38 18.09
CA TYR A 254 -2.87 3.85 17.18
C TYR A 254 -1.63 3.36 17.92
N GLY A 255 -1.02 2.31 17.36
CA GLY A 255 0.23 1.73 17.84
C GLY A 255 1.44 2.40 17.20
N TRP A 256 2.58 2.33 17.91
CA TRP A 256 3.84 2.89 17.47
C TRP A 256 5.00 1.94 17.81
N ALA A 257 5.76 1.55 16.79
CA ALA A 257 7.00 0.79 16.93
C ALA A 257 8.10 1.37 16.03
N SER A 258 9.35 1.15 16.42
CA SER A 258 10.54 1.66 15.74
C SER A 258 11.62 0.59 15.75
N ILE A 259 12.05 0.12 14.58
CA ILE A 259 13.07 -0.95 14.52
C ILE A 259 14.35 -0.52 15.24
N GLN A 260 14.85 0.68 14.95
CA GLN A 260 16.03 1.20 15.62
C GLN A 260 15.75 1.64 17.05
N GLY A 261 14.62 2.32 17.29
CA GLY A 261 14.26 2.82 18.62
C GLY A 261 13.99 1.71 19.65
N ASP A 262 13.47 0.56 19.20
CA ASP A 262 13.18 -0.60 20.04
C ASP A 262 14.41 -1.51 20.23
N GLY A 263 15.53 -1.20 19.58
CA GLY A 263 16.79 -1.95 19.72
C GLY A 263 16.86 -3.20 18.86
N GLY A 264 16.41 -3.09 17.62
CA GLY A 264 16.49 -4.13 16.60
C GLY A 264 15.16 -4.85 16.33
N ILE A 265 15.20 -5.72 15.33
CA ILE A 265 14.00 -6.29 14.72
C ILE A 265 13.21 -7.18 15.66
N GLU A 266 13.85 -8.12 16.35
CA GLU A 266 13.14 -9.05 17.25
C GLU A 266 12.40 -8.32 18.37
N LYS A 267 13.02 -7.27 18.94
CA LYS A 267 12.37 -6.44 19.97
C LYS A 267 11.21 -5.63 19.41
N SER A 268 11.37 -5.06 18.21
CA SER A 268 10.29 -4.34 17.55
C SER A 268 9.12 -5.29 17.23
N MET A 269 9.37 -6.51 16.74
CA MET A 269 8.33 -7.51 16.48
C MET A 269 7.57 -7.90 17.76
N ALA A 270 8.29 -8.12 18.87
CA ALA A 270 7.66 -8.42 20.15
C ALA A 270 6.75 -7.27 20.61
N ARG A 271 7.23 -6.02 20.50
CA ARG A 271 6.43 -4.83 20.81
C ARG A 271 5.16 -4.73 19.95
N VAL A 272 5.26 -4.99 18.65
CA VAL A 272 4.09 -4.99 17.76
C VAL A 272 3.08 -6.06 18.20
N TRP A 273 3.54 -7.28 18.47
CA TRP A 273 2.69 -8.38 18.93
C TRP A 273 1.97 -8.02 20.24
N ASP A 274 2.72 -7.56 21.24
CA ASP A 274 2.20 -7.21 22.56
C ASP A 274 1.17 -6.08 22.46
N TRP A 275 1.36 -5.11 21.57
CA TRP A 275 0.39 -4.04 21.34
C TRP A 275 -0.94 -4.58 20.79
N PHE A 276 -0.91 -5.41 19.74
CA PHE A 276 -2.16 -6.00 19.20
C PHE A 276 -2.83 -6.95 20.20
N ALA A 277 -2.05 -7.71 20.98
CA ALA A 277 -2.58 -8.54 22.04
C ALA A 277 -3.29 -7.69 23.11
N ALA A 278 -2.70 -6.58 23.55
CA ALA A 278 -3.35 -5.66 24.49
C ALA A 278 -4.62 -5.02 23.91
N GLN A 279 -4.65 -4.71 22.62
CA GLN A 279 -5.87 -4.24 21.96
C GLN A 279 -6.96 -5.32 21.95
N SER A 280 -6.59 -6.60 21.81
CA SER A 280 -7.54 -7.72 21.81
C SER A 280 -8.27 -7.91 23.15
N GLU A 281 -7.59 -7.65 24.28
CA GLU A 281 -8.17 -7.73 25.62
C GLU A 281 -9.16 -6.59 25.90
N GLY A 282 -8.98 -5.43 25.25
CA GLY A 282 -9.92 -4.31 25.25
C GLY A 282 -11.04 -4.42 24.20
N PHE A 283 -10.93 -5.36 23.25
CA PHE A 283 -11.83 -5.56 22.12
C PHE A 283 -13.13 -6.29 22.50
N ALA A 284 -13.69 -6.01 23.68
CA ALA A 284 -14.95 -6.59 24.13
C ALA A 284 -16.15 -6.13 23.27
N ASP A 285 -15.99 -5.07 22.49
CA ASP A 285 -16.98 -4.57 21.54
C ASP A 285 -16.32 -4.16 20.21
N PRO A 286 -16.49 -4.96 19.14
CA PRO A 286 -16.01 -4.63 17.80
C PRO A 286 -16.60 -3.32 17.23
N SER A 287 -17.68 -2.78 17.82
CA SER A 287 -18.25 -1.46 17.46
C SER A 287 -17.56 -0.27 18.10
N GLY A 288 -16.67 -0.50 19.07
CA GLY A 288 -15.88 0.53 19.75
C GLY A 288 -14.52 0.82 19.11
N SER A 289 -14.16 0.18 17.98
CA SER A 289 -12.90 0.50 17.29
C SER A 289 -12.95 1.94 16.77
N PRO A 290 -11.99 2.81 17.15
CA PRO A 290 -12.01 4.23 16.78
C PRO A 290 -11.92 4.47 15.27
N THR A 291 -11.40 3.50 14.52
CA THR A 291 -11.25 3.52 13.06
C THR A 291 -12.43 2.86 12.35
N ARG A 292 -13.22 2.03 13.05
CA ARG A 292 -14.30 1.26 12.44
C ARG A 292 -15.61 2.00 12.54
N ARG A 293 -16.16 2.35 11.38
CA ARG A 293 -17.51 2.89 11.28
C ARG A 293 -18.53 1.76 11.24
N VAL A 294 -18.81 1.16 12.40
CA VAL A 294 -19.78 0.05 12.49
C VAL A 294 -21.19 0.56 12.20
N GLY A 295 -21.84 -0.06 11.21
CA GLY A 295 -23.22 0.26 10.81
C GLY A 295 -23.34 1.30 9.68
N GLU A 296 -22.22 1.80 9.13
CA GLU A 296 -22.30 2.64 7.94
C GLU A 296 -22.63 1.82 6.68
N PRO A 297 -23.38 2.40 5.73
CA PRO A 297 -23.64 1.81 4.43
C PRO A 297 -22.35 1.49 3.66
N LEU A 298 -22.40 0.46 2.82
CA LEU A 298 -21.23 -0.02 2.06
C LEU A 298 -20.61 1.09 1.19
N THR A 299 -19.29 1.20 1.24
CA THR A 299 -18.50 1.90 0.21
C THR A 299 -17.91 0.90 -0.79
N LEU A 300 -18.33 1.00 -2.05
CA LEU A 300 -17.91 0.12 -3.14
C LEU A 300 -16.96 0.87 -4.10
N GLY A 301 -15.78 0.31 -4.35
CA GLY A 301 -14.96 0.71 -5.50
C GLY A 301 -15.47 0.01 -6.76
N LEU A 302 -15.72 0.74 -7.84
CA LEU A 302 -16.18 0.16 -9.12
C LEU A 302 -15.22 0.54 -10.25
N LEU A 303 -14.71 -0.47 -10.95
CA LEU A 303 -13.84 -0.29 -12.10
C LEU A 303 -14.29 -1.16 -13.27
N ALA A 304 -13.86 -0.81 -14.47
CA ALA A 304 -13.97 -1.65 -15.65
C ALA A 304 -12.70 -1.53 -16.48
N THR A 305 -12.10 -2.66 -16.88
CA THR A 305 -10.85 -2.67 -17.68
C THR A 305 -11.07 -2.23 -19.12
N ALA A 306 -12.32 -2.30 -19.59
CA ALA A 306 -12.78 -1.83 -20.88
C ALA A 306 -14.21 -1.31 -20.73
N GLU A 307 -14.76 -0.68 -21.78
CA GLU A 307 -16.16 -0.31 -21.79
C GLU A 307 -17.04 -1.58 -21.71
N PRO A 308 -17.89 -1.72 -20.68
CA PRO A 308 -18.79 -2.85 -20.55
C PRO A 308 -19.84 -2.84 -21.67
N GLU A 309 -20.26 -4.01 -22.13
CA GLU A 309 -21.39 -4.15 -23.03
C GLU A 309 -22.69 -3.64 -22.38
N GLU A 310 -23.69 -3.31 -23.20
CA GLU A 310 -24.91 -2.64 -22.76
C GLU A 310 -25.60 -3.33 -21.57
N ALA A 311 -25.77 -4.66 -21.62
CA ALA A 311 -26.39 -5.42 -20.53
C ALA A 311 -25.60 -5.32 -19.20
N ALA A 312 -24.26 -5.41 -19.28
CA ALA A 312 -23.39 -5.30 -18.11
C ALA A 312 -23.38 -3.85 -17.58
N ALA A 313 -23.32 -2.86 -18.47
CA ALA A 313 -23.40 -1.45 -18.13
C ALA A 313 -24.70 -1.11 -17.39
N LEU A 314 -25.84 -1.62 -17.86
CA LEU A 314 -27.14 -1.44 -17.19
C LEU A 314 -27.18 -2.12 -15.83
N ALA A 315 -26.66 -3.35 -15.70
CA ALA A 315 -26.62 -4.06 -14.43
C ALA A 315 -25.72 -3.37 -13.38
N LEU A 316 -24.57 -2.86 -13.81
CA LEU A 316 -23.67 -2.06 -12.96
C LEU A 316 -24.33 -0.74 -12.54
N ALA A 317 -25.04 -0.06 -13.45
CA ALA A 317 -25.78 1.15 -13.11
C ALA A 317 -26.89 0.89 -12.08
N ASP A 318 -27.62 -0.23 -12.22
CA ASP A 318 -28.65 -0.64 -11.26
C ASP A 318 -28.06 -0.95 -9.88
N LEU A 319 -26.89 -1.59 -9.84
CA LEU A 319 -26.12 -1.83 -8.61
C LEU A 319 -25.75 -0.53 -7.91
N VAL A 320 -25.24 0.45 -8.68
CA VAL A 320 -24.86 1.79 -8.18
C VAL A 320 -26.07 2.53 -7.64
N ALA A 321 -27.17 2.56 -8.40
CA ALA A 321 -28.40 3.24 -7.99
C ALA A 321 -28.99 2.65 -6.70
N ALA A 322 -28.99 1.32 -6.58
CA ALA A 322 -29.48 0.63 -5.38
C ALA A 322 -28.61 0.92 -4.16
N LEU A 323 -27.28 0.87 -4.30
CA LEU A 323 -26.36 1.12 -3.19
C LEU A 323 -26.41 2.58 -2.71
N VAL A 324 -26.35 3.54 -3.64
CA VAL A 324 -26.44 4.97 -3.30
C VAL A 324 -27.82 5.32 -2.74
N GLY A 325 -28.90 4.71 -3.25
CA GLY A 325 -30.25 4.87 -2.72
C GLY A 325 -30.43 4.39 -1.28
N GLN A 326 -29.58 3.47 -0.82
CA GLN A 326 -29.53 2.99 0.58
C GLN A 326 -28.58 3.82 1.47
N GLY A 327 -28.03 4.92 0.96
CA GLY A 327 -27.06 5.76 1.67
C GLY A 327 -25.61 5.29 1.57
N GLY A 328 -25.32 4.30 0.71
CA GLY A 328 -23.98 3.83 0.39
C GLY A 328 -23.20 4.77 -0.53
N SER A 329 -21.93 4.43 -0.73
CA SER A 329 -21.04 5.17 -1.63
C SER A 329 -20.50 4.27 -2.72
N VAL A 330 -20.35 4.83 -3.93
CA VAL A 330 -19.67 4.18 -5.04
C VAL A 330 -18.56 5.11 -5.52
N ILE A 331 -17.33 4.60 -5.57
CA ILE A 331 -16.18 5.36 -6.03
C ILE A 331 -15.68 4.74 -7.34
N VAL A 332 -15.56 5.56 -8.37
CA VAL A 332 -15.10 5.16 -9.71
C VAL A 332 -13.85 5.98 -10.07
N PRO A 333 -12.71 5.38 -10.46
CA PRO A 333 -11.56 6.15 -10.92
C PRO A 333 -11.85 6.82 -12.26
N GLU A 334 -11.29 8.00 -12.51
CA GLU A 334 -11.62 8.85 -13.68
C GLU A 334 -11.35 8.18 -15.04
N GLY A 335 -10.41 7.22 -15.09
CA GLY A 335 -10.09 6.43 -16.28
C GLY A 335 -10.93 5.15 -16.47
N ALA A 336 -11.88 4.85 -15.57
CA ALA A 336 -12.62 3.59 -15.64
C ALA A 336 -13.53 3.49 -16.87
N GLY A 337 -13.50 2.35 -17.57
CA GLY A 337 -14.30 2.13 -18.78
C GLY A 337 -15.81 2.28 -18.60
N VAL A 338 -16.32 2.12 -17.37
CA VAL A 338 -17.74 2.31 -17.04
C VAL A 338 -18.20 3.76 -17.24
N LEU A 339 -17.30 4.75 -17.06
CA LEU A 339 -17.62 6.17 -17.27
C LEU A 339 -17.73 6.53 -18.76
N ALA A 340 -17.14 5.74 -19.65
CA ALA A 340 -17.29 5.91 -21.10
C ALA A 340 -18.63 5.37 -21.62
N SER A 341 -19.24 4.42 -20.89
CA SER A 341 -20.47 3.73 -21.31
C SER A 341 -21.71 4.64 -21.28
N ALA A 342 -22.27 4.89 -22.47
CA ALA A 342 -23.51 5.68 -22.59
C ALA A 342 -24.72 5.02 -21.87
N PRO A 343 -24.97 3.70 -21.99
CA PRO A 343 -26.03 3.03 -21.23
C PRO A 343 -25.92 3.22 -19.72
N PHE A 344 -24.70 3.10 -19.16
CA PHE A 344 -24.46 3.31 -17.72
C PHE A 344 -24.83 4.73 -17.28
N ARG A 345 -24.33 5.74 -18.01
CA ARG A 345 -24.59 7.16 -17.70
C ARG A 345 -26.07 7.53 -17.83
N GLN A 346 -26.73 7.06 -18.89
CA GLN A 346 -28.15 7.31 -19.13
C GLN A 346 -29.01 6.64 -18.06
N ARG A 347 -28.68 5.41 -17.65
CA ARG A 347 -29.42 4.68 -16.62
C ARG A 347 -29.35 5.35 -15.24
N LEU A 348 -28.21 5.94 -14.89
CA LEU A 348 -28.05 6.74 -13.67
C LEU A 348 -28.56 8.19 -13.81
N GLY A 349 -28.84 8.63 -15.04
CA GLY A 349 -29.24 10.00 -15.32
C GLY A 349 -28.17 11.03 -14.96
N LEU A 350 -26.90 10.71 -15.23
CA LEU A 350 -25.77 11.59 -14.93
C LEU A 350 -25.75 12.76 -15.93
N SER A 351 -26.10 13.96 -15.45
CA SER A 351 -26.03 15.21 -16.21
C SER A 351 -24.75 15.98 -15.86
N GLY A 352 -23.79 16.06 -16.78
CA GLY A 352 -22.57 16.85 -16.59
C GLY A 352 -21.30 16.24 -17.19
N ALA A 353 -20.20 17.00 -17.10
CA ALA A 353 -18.85 16.53 -17.39
C ALA A 353 -18.40 15.51 -16.33
N SER A 354 -17.66 14.49 -16.75
CA SER A 354 -17.13 13.42 -15.90
C SER A 354 -15.90 13.88 -15.10
N GLU A 355 -15.97 15.06 -14.49
CA GLU A 355 -14.86 15.61 -13.73
C GLU A 355 -14.72 14.88 -12.38
N PRO A 356 -13.49 14.69 -11.88
CA PRO A 356 -13.26 14.16 -10.54
C PRO A 356 -13.98 14.97 -9.46
N THR A 357 -14.70 14.24 -8.61
CA THR A 357 -15.32 14.79 -7.39
C THR A 357 -14.45 14.54 -6.16
N LEU A 358 -13.53 13.59 -6.22
CA LEU A 358 -12.57 13.27 -5.18
C LEU A 358 -11.15 13.37 -5.72
N ARG A 359 -10.24 13.85 -4.88
CA ARG A 359 -8.81 13.70 -5.11
C ARG A 359 -8.40 12.24 -4.98
N TYR A 360 -7.25 11.88 -5.54
CA TYR A 360 -6.64 10.58 -5.33
C TYR A 360 -6.52 10.27 -3.82
N ALA A 361 -6.94 9.07 -3.41
CA ALA A 361 -6.97 8.66 -2.00
C ALA A 361 -7.77 9.57 -1.05
N GLY A 362 -8.72 10.36 -1.57
CA GLY A 362 -9.60 11.19 -0.75
C GLY A 362 -10.56 10.33 0.09
N TRP A 363 -10.46 10.39 1.41
CA TRP A 363 -11.24 9.56 2.36
C TRP A 363 -12.28 10.33 3.19
N ARG A 364 -12.45 11.64 2.92
CA ARG A 364 -13.46 12.49 3.55
C ARG A 364 -14.42 13.02 2.51
N TYR A 365 -15.62 12.44 2.47
CA TYR A 365 -16.67 12.80 1.55
C TYR A 365 -18.03 12.37 2.11
N PRO A 366 -19.12 13.05 1.71
CA PRO A 366 -20.47 12.58 2.00
C PRO A 366 -20.81 11.35 1.17
N ALA A 367 -21.82 10.58 1.56
CA ALA A 367 -22.21 9.39 0.81
C ALA A 367 -22.75 9.73 -0.60
N GLY A 368 -22.44 8.87 -1.57
CA GLY A 368 -22.95 8.98 -2.94
C GLY A 368 -22.02 8.39 -3.99
N LEU A 369 -22.29 8.71 -5.27
CA LEU A 369 -21.43 8.33 -6.39
C LEU A 369 -20.34 9.39 -6.58
N HIS A 370 -19.08 8.97 -6.56
CA HIS A 370 -17.93 9.83 -6.77
C HIS A 370 -17.03 9.34 -7.89
N ILE A 371 -16.46 10.29 -8.63
CA ILE A 371 -15.30 10.06 -9.49
C ILE A 371 -14.04 10.44 -8.70
N MET A 372 -13.08 9.54 -8.61
CA MET A 372 -11.76 9.77 -8.00
C MET A 372 -10.75 10.12 -9.09
N ALA A 373 -10.02 11.22 -8.90
CA ALA A 373 -8.86 11.56 -9.73
C ALA A 373 -7.82 10.43 -9.63
N ASP A 374 -7.25 10.05 -10.76
CA ASP A 374 -6.29 8.96 -10.87
C ASP A 374 -5.10 9.42 -11.73
N PRO A 375 -4.03 9.92 -11.10
CA PRO A 375 -2.87 10.43 -11.81
C PRO A 375 -2.05 9.30 -12.47
N SER A 376 -2.47 8.06 -12.33
CA SER A 376 -1.74 6.88 -12.78
C SER A 376 -2.49 6.10 -13.85
N VAL A 377 -1.73 5.48 -14.74
CA VAL A 377 -2.23 4.42 -15.64
C VAL A 377 -1.92 3.02 -15.10
N SER A 378 -1.27 2.93 -13.93
CA SER A 378 -0.91 1.67 -13.29
C SER A 378 -2.08 1.11 -12.51
N TRP A 379 -2.50 -0.11 -12.88
CA TRP A 379 -3.56 -0.85 -12.19
C TRP A 379 -3.38 -0.91 -10.67
N THR A 380 -2.16 -1.22 -10.20
CA THR A 380 -1.87 -1.32 -8.76
C THR A 380 -1.99 0.04 -8.05
N GLU A 381 -1.58 1.13 -8.70
CA GLU A 381 -1.69 2.47 -8.13
C GLU A 381 -3.15 2.93 -8.07
N THR A 382 -3.96 2.65 -9.09
CA THR A 382 -5.40 2.90 -9.08
C THR A 382 -6.09 2.17 -7.93
N LEU A 383 -5.83 0.86 -7.76
CA LEU A 383 -6.38 0.08 -6.66
C LEU A 383 -5.93 0.61 -5.30
N THR A 384 -4.68 1.04 -5.18
CA THR A 384 -4.13 1.62 -3.96
C THR A 384 -4.85 2.93 -3.58
N GLY A 385 -5.09 3.81 -4.55
CA GLY A 385 -5.84 5.05 -4.29
C GLY A 385 -7.29 4.77 -3.94
N LEU A 386 -7.93 3.86 -4.67
CA LEU A 386 -9.32 3.49 -4.48
C LEU A 386 -9.54 2.86 -3.10
N GLY A 387 -8.65 1.99 -2.64
CA GLY A 387 -8.74 1.40 -1.31
C GLY A 387 -8.56 2.45 -0.23
N ALA A 388 -7.65 3.41 -0.41
CA ALA A 388 -7.44 4.49 0.54
C ALA A 388 -8.68 5.39 0.69
N THR A 389 -9.59 5.44 -0.29
CA THR A 389 -10.85 6.19 -0.13
C THR A 389 -11.77 5.62 0.95
N GLY A 390 -11.54 4.39 1.42
CA GLY A 390 -12.42 3.69 2.37
C GLY A 390 -13.30 2.63 1.71
N ALA A 391 -13.03 2.27 0.45
CA ALA A 391 -13.74 1.19 -0.22
C ALA A 391 -13.56 -0.14 0.52
N GLU A 392 -14.65 -0.66 1.10
CA GLU A 392 -14.65 -1.95 1.81
C GLU A 392 -14.52 -3.13 0.85
N LEU A 393 -14.91 -2.94 -0.41
CA LEU A 393 -14.87 -3.92 -1.47
C LEU A 393 -14.67 -3.21 -2.80
N MET A 394 -13.97 -3.86 -3.72
CA MET A 394 -13.82 -3.40 -5.09
C MET A 394 -14.42 -4.42 -6.05
N LEU A 395 -15.13 -3.94 -7.06
CA LEU A 395 -15.71 -4.76 -8.12
C LEU A 395 -15.17 -4.29 -9.47
N VAL A 396 -14.64 -5.25 -10.23
CA VAL A 396 -14.06 -5.03 -11.56
C VAL A 396 -14.91 -5.75 -12.58
N TRP A 397 -15.40 -5.02 -13.57
CA TRP A 397 -15.83 -5.59 -14.83
C TRP A 397 -14.61 -5.88 -15.72
N GLY A 398 -14.36 -7.16 -15.98
CA GLY A 398 -13.17 -7.65 -16.65
C GLY A 398 -12.14 -8.26 -15.70
N LYS A 399 -10.93 -8.48 -16.22
CA LYS A 399 -9.88 -9.25 -15.52
C LYS A 399 -8.88 -8.32 -14.85
N ALA A 400 -8.75 -8.45 -13.54
CA ALA A 400 -7.75 -7.73 -12.76
C ALA A 400 -6.35 -8.30 -13.04
N PHE A 401 -5.34 -7.42 -13.07
CA PHE A 401 -3.94 -7.84 -13.15
C PHE A 401 -3.46 -8.43 -11.81
N ASN A 402 -3.88 -7.82 -10.70
CA ASN A 402 -3.65 -8.24 -9.33
C ASN A 402 -4.78 -7.73 -8.44
N GLY A 403 -4.92 -8.34 -7.26
CA GLY A 403 -5.78 -7.88 -6.17
C GLY A 403 -5.09 -6.88 -5.25
N HIS A 404 -5.79 -6.52 -4.17
CA HIS A 404 -5.30 -5.61 -3.13
C HIS A 404 -5.13 -6.36 -1.79
N PRO A 405 -4.03 -6.14 -1.03
CA PRO A 405 -3.75 -6.88 0.20
C PRO A 405 -4.77 -6.67 1.34
N LEU A 406 -5.38 -5.48 1.41
CA LEU A 406 -6.38 -5.16 2.44
C LEU A 406 -7.83 -5.35 1.97
N VAL A 407 -8.12 -4.95 0.72
CA VAL A 407 -9.49 -4.75 0.23
C VAL A 407 -9.84 -5.89 -0.72
N PRO A 408 -10.91 -6.66 -0.47
CA PRO A 408 -11.40 -7.67 -1.40
C PRO A 408 -11.68 -7.09 -2.79
N LEU A 409 -11.12 -7.72 -3.83
CA LEU A 409 -11.32 -7.34 -5.23
C LEU A 409 -12.05 -8.47 -5.96
N LEU A 410 -13.31 -8.23 -6.31
CA LEU A 410 -14.15 -9.14 -7.09
C LEU A 410 -14.00 -8.89 -8.58
N GLN A 411 -13.75 -9.96 -9.34
CA GLN A 411 -13.66 -9.92 -10.80
C GLN A 411 -14.93 -10.54 -11.40
N VAL A 412 -15.63 -9.78 -12.21
CA VAL A 412 -16.86 -10.21 -12.88
C VAL A 412 -16.74 -10.01 -14.38
N GLY A 413 -17.33 -10.93 -15.15
CA GLY A 413 -17.26 -10.88 -16.60
C GLY A 413 -18.31 -11.75 -17.26
N ALA A 414 -18.34 -11.71 -18.59
CA ALA A 414 -19.11 -12.64 -19.40
C ALA A 414 -18.42 -14.02 -19.50
N GLU A 415 -19.20 -15.07 -19.74
CA GLU A 415 -18.83 -16.48 -19.95
C GLU A 415 -17.32 -16.86 -19.85
N GLY A 416 -16.98 -17.74 -18.89
CA GLY A 416 -15.62 -18.27 -18.71
C GLY A 416 -15.47 -18.94 -17.33
N ALA A 417 -15.52 -20.27 -17.27
CA ALA A 417 -15.50 -20.97 -15.98
C ALA A 417 -14.12 -20.88 -15.31
N GLY A 418 -14.08 -20.45 -14.04
CA GLY A 418 -12.84 -20.32 -13.26
C GLY A 418 -12.00 -19.07 -13.56
N GLU A 419 -12.47 -18.21 -14.46
CA GLU A 419 -11.81 -16.94 -14.80
C GLU A 419 -12.31 -15.77 -13.94
N TRP A 420 -13.52 -15.90 -13.39
CA TRP A 420 -14.25 -14.84 -12.69
C TRP A 420 -14.69 -15.31 -11.30
N ASP A 421 -14.78 -14.38 -10.35
CA ASP A 421 -15.52 -14.61 -9.11
C ASP A 421 -17.01 -14.84 -9.39
N LEU A 422 -17.54 -14.20 -10.43
CA LEU A 422 -18.87 -14.45 -10.97
C LEU A 422 -18.90 -14.22 -12.49
N ALA A 423 -19.29 -15.27 -13.22
CA ALA A 423 -19.62 -15.17 -14.64
C ALA A 423 -21.11 -14.79 -14.78
N LEU A 424 -21.39 -13.61 -15.33
CA LEU A 424 -22.76 -13.20 -15.64
C LEU A 424 -23.19 -13.85 -16.95
N ALA A 425 -24.07 -14.83 -16.85
CA ALA A 425 -24.64 -15.57 -17.97
C ALA A 425 -26.17 -15.66 -17.84
N GLY A 426 -26.85 -15.91 -18.96
CA GLY A 426 -28.31 -15.99 -18.97
C GLY A 426 -28.99 -14.62 -19.00
N ASP A 427 -30.16 -14.50 -18.38
CA ASP A 427 -31.02 -13.31 -18.43
C ASP A 427 -30.38 -12.11 -17.66
N PRO A 428 -30.07 -10.99 -18.36
CA PRO A 428 -29.52 -9.79 -17.73
C PRO A 428 -30.37 -9.19 -16.60
N ALA A 429 -31.67 -9.44 -16.58
CA ALA A 429 -32.54 -8.93 -15.51
C ALA A 429 -32.16 -9.47 -14.11
N GLY A 430 -31.51 -10.64 -14.04
CA GLY A 430 -31.04 -11.23 -12.77
C GLY A 430 -29.65 -10.79 -12.33
N TRP A 431 -28.90 -10.08 -13.19
CA TRP A 431 -27.49 -9.76 -12.94
C TRP A 431 -27.25 -8.85 -11.72
N PRO A 432 -28.03 -7.77 -11.49
CA PRO A 432 -27.86 -6.94 -10.29
C PRO A 432 -27.99 -7.75 -8.98
N THR A 433 -28.97 -8.66 -8.93
CA THR A 433 -29.19 -9.55 -7.78
C THR A 433 -28.03 -10.52 -7.58
N ALA A 434 -27.47 -11.07 -8.66
CA ALA A 434 -26.31 -11.95 -8.59
C ALA A 434 -25.06 -11.20 -8.07
N LEU A 435 -24.82 -9.98 -8.56
CA LEU A 435 -23.73 -9.11 -8.10
C LEU A 435 -23.86 -8.76 -6.62
N ALA A 436 -25.05 -8.33 -6.18
CA ALA A 436 -25.32 -8.04 -4.77
C ALA A 436 -25.13 -9.29 -3.89
N GLY A 437 -25.56 -10.47 -4.37
CA GLY A 437 -25.35 -11.74 -3.70
C GLY A 437 -23.87 -12.08 -3.48
N LEU A 438 -23.03 -11.85 -4.50
CA LEU A 438 -21.57 -12.04 -4.39
C LEU A 438 -20.93 -11.06 -3.41
N ILE A 439 -21.33 -9.78 -3.46
CA ILE A 439 -20.88 -8.75 -2.51
C ILE A 439 -21.22 -9.17 -1.08
N ARG A 440 -22.47 -9.56 -0.84
CA ARG A 440 -22.93 -10.05 0.47
C ARG A 440 -22.14 -11.27 0.93
N ALA A 441 -21.92 -12.25 0.06
CA ALA A 441 -21.15 -13.45 0.39
C ALA A 441 -19.69 -13.13 0.75
N THR A 442 -19.10 -12.13 0.08
CA THR A 442 -17.73 -11.66 0.32
C THR A 442 -17.63 -10.90 1.64
N ARG A 443 -18.58 -9.99 1.93
CA ARG A 443 -18.63 -9.28 3.22
C ARG A 443 -18.87 -10.20 4.40
N ALA A 444 -19.60 -11.30 4.19
CA ALA A 444 -19.81 -12.36 5.17
C ALA A 444 -18.61 -13.33 5.30
N TRP A 445 -17.53 -13.14 4.52
CA TRP A 445 -16.37 -14.05 4.44
C TRP A 445 -16.73 -15.50 4.06
N THR A 446 -17.88 -15.70 3.41
CA THR A 446 -18.28 -17.00 2.83
C THR A 446 -17.77 -17.18 1.39
N HIS A 447 -17.31 -16.10 0.77
CA HIS A 447 -16.60 -16.09 -0.51
C HIS A 447 -15.25 -15.38 -0.35
N THR A 448 -14.18 -16.02 -0.82
CA THR A 448 -12.84 -15.42 -0.88
C THR A 448 -12.55 -15.07 -2.34
N PRO A 449 -12.19 -13.82 -2.69
CA PRO A 449 -11.94 -13.46 -4.08
C PRO A 449 -10.79 -14.25 -4.72
N LEU A 450 -10.89 -14.54 -6.02
CA LEU A 450 -9.88 -15.31 -6.76
C LEU A 450 -8.46 -14.76 -6.63
N ALA A 451 -8.28 -13.43 -6.71
CA ALA A 451 -6.97 -12.81 -6.58
C ALA A 451 -6.32 -13.07 -5.20
N MET A 452 -7.13 -13.15 -4.14
CA MET A 452 -6.67 -13.51 -2.80
C MET A 452 -6.35 -15.00 -2.68
N GLN A 453 -7.17 -15.87 -3.27
CA GLN A 453 -6.91 -17.32 -3.28
C GLN A 453 -5.61 -17.66 -4.02
N GLN A 454 -5.32 -16.94 -5.10
CA GLN A 454 -4.11 -17.11 -5.92
C GLN A 454 -2.88 -16.42 -5.34
N HIS A 455 -3.02 -15.68 -4.23
CA HIS A 455 -1.97 -14.82 -3.66
C HIS A 455 -1.38 -13.82 -4.67
N ASN A 456 -2.17 -13.42 -5.67
CA ASN A 456 -1.78 -12.41 -6.65
C ASN A 456 -2.24 -11.02 -6.16
N LEU A 457 -1.52 -10.49 -5.18
CA LEU A 457 -1.85 -9.25 -4.47
C LEU A 457 -0.66 -8.29 -4.58
N ASP A 458 -0.95 -7.02 -4.81
CA ASP A 458 0.09 -5.99 -4.91
C ASP A 458 -0.39 -4.65 -4.32
N PHE A 459 0.57 -3.81 -3.95
CA PHE A 459 0.34 -2.49 -3.35
C PHE A 459 1.42 -1.52 -3.79
N GLN A 460 1.01 -0.40 -4.38
CA GLN A 460 1.95 0.59 -4.88
C GLN A 460 1.34 1.98 -4.76
N ILE A 461 1.99 2.83 -3.98
CA ILE A 461 1.61 4.23 -3.86
C ILE A 461 2.01 4.95 -5.16
N THR A 462 1.11 5.78 -5.68
CA THR A 462 1.41 6.62 -6.83
C THR A 462 2.49 7.65 -6.52
N ARG A 463 3.32 7.98 -7.52
CA ARG A 463 4.28 9.10 -7.45
C ARG A 463 3.69 10.42 -7.94
N GLY A 464 2.35 10.46 -8.06
CA GLY A 464 1.59 11.59 -8.55
C GLY A 464 1.89 11.91 -10.01
N LEU A 465 1.41 13.07 -10.47
CA LEU A 465 1.53 13.52 -11.86
C LEU A 465 2.97 13.72 -12.32
N LEU A 466 3.90 13.95 -11.39
CA LEU A 466 5.32 14.15 -11.71
C LEU A 466 6.08 12.83 -11.82
N GLY A 467 5.54 11.73 -11.28
CA GLY A 467 6.19 10.43 -11.32
C GLY A 467 7.51 10.34 -10.53
N ILE A 468 7.82 11.35 -9.71
CA ILE A 468 9.05 11.45 -8.92
C ILE A 468 8.74 11.06 -7.47
N SER A 469 9.54 10.14 -6.90
CA SER A 469 9.61 9.94 -5.45
C SER A 469 10.59 10.99 -4.92
N LEU A 470 10.09 12.07 -4.30
CA LEU A 470 10.90 13.24 -3.93
C LEU A 470 11.74 13.01 -2.67
#